data_AF-A0A0U1NSU6-F1
#
_entry.id   AF-A0A0U1NSU6-F1
#
_cell.length_a   1.000
_cell.length_b   1.000
_cell.length_c   1.000
_cell.angle_alpha   90.00
_cell.angle_beta   90.00
_cell.angle_gamma   90.00
#
_symmetry.space_group_name_H-M   'P 1'
#
loop_
_entity.id
_entity.type
_entity.pdbx_description
1 polymer ?
#
loop_
_entity_poly.entity_id
_entity_poly.type
_entity_poly.pdbx_seq_one_letter_code
_entity_poly.pdbx_strand_id
1 'polypeptide(L)'
;MTDYQRLKEIIGKADEISYHAMDKDYFNDVYRLKRALDLTARALSMFAKMEKERLEGEIVTHNPMEYVEARLCTARYYVMSPTKDGKWIDSPKPFKKE
;
A
#
# COMPACT_ATOMS: atom_id res chain seq x y z
N MET A 1 -7.18 6.55 -16.93
CA MET A 1 -5.90 6.99 -16.30
C MET A 1 -4.75 6.47 -17.12
N THR A 2 -3.74 7.29 -17.34
CA THR A 2 -2.47 6.86 -17.95
C THR A 2 -1.61 6.14 -16.91
N ASP A 3 -0.71 5.24 -17.33
CA ASP A 3 0.21 4.53 -16.44
C ASP A 3 1.06 5.49 -15.60
N TYR A 4 1.40 6.65 -16.17
CA TYR A 4 2.14 7.71 -15.49
C TYR A 4 1.36 8.34 -14.32
N GLN A 5 0.05 8.56 -14.46
CA GLN A 5 -0.78 9.07 -13.38
C GLN A 5 -0.89 8.06 -12.23
N ARG A 6 -1.06 6.78 -12.57
CA ARG A 6 -1.07 5.70 -11.57
C ARG A 6 0.25 5.59 -10.80
N LEU A 7 1.38 5.70 -11.50
CA LEU A 7 2.69 5.70 -10.86
C LEU A 7 2.86 6.87 -9.88
N LYS A 8 2.40 8.07 -10.25
CA LYS A 8 2.39 9.22 -9.33
C LYS A 8 1.58 8.97 -8.07
N GLU A 9 0.41 8.36 -8.19
CA GLU A 9 -0.41 8.01 -7.02
C GLU A 9 0.26 6.97 -6.11
N ILE A 10 0.92 5.97 -6.69
CA ILE A 10 1.67 4.96 -5.95
C ILE A 10 2.80 5.61 -5.16
N ILE A 11 3.57 6.50 -5.79
CA ILE A 11 4.66 7.24 -5.14
C ILE A 11 4.11 8.06 -3.98
N GLY A 12 3.05 8.86 -4.21
CA GLY A 12 2.45 9.67 -3.15
C GLY A 12 1.97 8.83 -1.96
N LYS A 13 1.32 7.69 -2.20
CA LYS A 13 0.90 6.77 -1.13
C LYS A 13 2.09 6.21 -0.34
N ALA A 14 3.18 5.85 -1.02
CA ALA A 14 4.38 5.33 -0.37
C ALA A 14 5.07 6.38 0.50
N ASP A 15 5.16 7.63 0.02
CA ASP A 15 5.73 8.75 0.76
C ASP A 15 4.92 9.05 2.02
N GLU A 16 3.59 9.08 1.93
CA GLU A 16 2.71 9.25 3.10
C GLU A 16 2.91 8.11 4.11
N ILE A 17 3.02 6.86 3.65
CA ILE A 17 3.30 5.73 4.55
C ILE A 17 4.63 5.90 5.27
N SER A 18 5.68 6.28 4.54
CA SER A 18 7.01 6.51 5.10
C SER A 18 6.99 7.62 6.15
N TYR A 19 6.34 8.74 5.84
CA TYR A 19 6.22 9.88 6.75
C TYR A 19 5.59 9.47 8.09
N HIS A 20 4.42 8.82 8.04
CA HIS A 20 3.71 8.39 9.25
C HIS A 20 4.40 7.24 10.00
N ALA A 21 5.17 6.40 9.31
CA ALA A 21 5.94 5.33 9.93
C ALA A 21 7.17 5.83 10.69
N MET A 22 7.76 6.97 10.27
CA MET A 22 8.97 7.54 10.88
C MET A 22 8.67 8.56 11.98
N ASP A 23 7.45 9.11 12.03
CA ASP A 23 7.03 10.05 13.06
C ASP A 23 6.75 9.31 14.39
N LYS A 24 7.69 9.46 15.33
CA LYS A 24 7.64 8.83 16.67
C LYS A 24 6.47 9.33 17.52
N ASP A 25 5.98 10.54 17.26
CA ASP A 25 4.88 11.14 18.02
C ASP A 25 3.52 10.77 17.43
N TYR A 26 3.50 10.32 16.16
CA TYR A 26 2.28 10.00 15.43
C TYR A 26 1.84 8.54 15.57
N PHE A 27 2.78 7.60 15.72
CA PHE A 27 2.48 6.18 15.55
C PHE A 27 2.73 5.29 16.78
N ASN A 28 1.70 5.19 17.63
CA ASN A 28 1.77 4.43 18.89
C ASN A 28 1.44 2.92 18.76
N ASP A 29 0.98 2.45 17.59
CA ASP A 29 0.52 1.06 17.41
C ASP A 29 1.51 0.21 16.61
N VAL A 30 2.47 -0.42 17.29
CA VAL A 30 3.51 -1.26 16.67
C VAL A 30 2.93 -2.36 15.76
N TYR A 31 1.75 -2.90 16.04
CA TYR A 31 1.13 -3.95 15.21
C TYR A 31 0.71 -3.38 13.85
N ARG A 32 -0.01 -2.26 13.83
CA ARG A 32 -0.42 -1.61 12.58
C ARG A 32 0.77 -1.17 11.76
N LEU A 33 1.87 -0.77 12.40
CA LEU A 33 3.12 -0.37 11.73
C LEU A 33 3.68 -1.55 10.97
N LYS A 34 3.83 -2.68 11.68
CA LYS A 34 4.31 -3.94 11.09
C LYS A 34 3.43 -4.39 9.93
N ARG A 35 2.11 -4.25 10.05
CA ARG A 35 1.16 -4.59 8.97
C ARG A 35 1.30 -3.66 7.77
N ALA A 36 1.41 -2.35 7.98
CA ALA A 36 1.63 -1.38 6.91
C ALA A 36 2.95 -1.65 6.16
N LEU A 37 4.02 -1.93 6.90
CA LEU A 37 5.33 -2.25 6.34
C LEU A 37 5.31 -3.58 5.55
N ASP A 38 4.67 -4.64 6.08
CA ASP A 38 4.52 -5.92 5.35
C ASP A 38 3.73 -5.74 4.04
N LEU A 39 2.63 -4.99 4.07
CA LEU A 39 1.83 -4.71 2.88
C LEU A 39 2.60 -3.90 1.84
N THR A 40 3.38 -2.92 2.29
CA THR A 40 4.25 -2.11 1.43
C THR A 40 5.35 -2.96 0.81
N ALA A 41 6.01 -3.81 1.59
CA ALA A 41 7.05 -4.72 1.11
C ALA A 41 6.51 -5.70 0.04
N ARG A 42 5.30 -6.26 0.26
CA ARG A 42 4.63 -7.13 -0.71
C ARG A 42 4.26 -6.38 -2.00
N ALA A 43 3.82 -5.13 -1.88
CA ALA A 43 3.53 -4.29 -3.05
C ALA A 43 4.79 -4.01 -3.86
N LEU A 44 5.90 -3.63 -3.21
CA LEU A 44 7.19 -3.40 -3.85
C LEU A 44 7.73 -4.67 -4.53
N SER A 45 7.60 -5.83 -3.88
CA SER A 45 8.02 -7.11 -4.45
C SER A 45 7.24 -7.45 -5.73
N MET A 46 5.93 -7.23 -5.74
CA MET A 46 5.12 -7.43 -6.95
C MET A 46 5.47 -6.43 -8.05
N PHE A 47 5.68 -5.16 -7.69
CA PHE A 47 6.09 -4.14 -8.65
C PHE A 47 7.45 -4.48 -9.29
N ALA A 48 8.43 -4.90 -8.49
CA ALA A 48 9.74 -5.34 -8.99
C ALA A 48 9.63 -6.56 -9.90
N LYS A 49 8.75 -7.52 -9.56
CA LYS A 49 8.49 -8.70 -10.40
C LYS A 49 7.88 -8.29 -11.75
N MET A 50 6.89 -7.41 -11.74
CA MET A 50 6.27 -6.86 -12.95
C MET A 50 7.30 -6.15 -13.83
N GLU A 51 8.17 -5.31 -13.25
CA GLU A 51 9.21 -4.62 -14.01
C GLU A 51 10.25 -5.60 -14.58
N LYS A 52 10.61 -6.66 -13.85
CA LYS A 52 11.47 -7.72 -14.36
C LYS A 52 10.85 -8.41 -15.57
N GLU A 53 9.60 -8.86 -15.46
CA GLU A 53 8.85 -9.52 -16.54
C GLU A 53 8.72 -8.59 -17.76
N ARG A 54 8.46 -7.29 -17.54
CA ARG A 54 8.40 -6.28 -18.59
C ARG A 54 9.74 -6.12 -19.33
N LEU A 55 10.86 -6.11 -18.60
CA LEU A 55 12.21 -6.02 -19.18
C LEU A 55 12.62 -7.30 -19.93
N GLU A 56 12.12 -8.45 -19.48
CA GLU A 56 12.37 -9.76 -20.11
C GLU A 56 11.43 -10.03 -21.31
N GLY A 57 10.42 -9.18 -21.55
CA GLY A 57 9.47 -9.32 -22.65
C GLY A 57 8.41 -10.40 -22.41
N GLU A 58 8.22 -10.81 -21.16
CA GLU A 58 7.26 -11.85 -20.76
C GLU A 58 5.83 -11.33 -20.78
N ILE A 59 4.87 -12.19 -21.14
CA ILE A 59 3.44 -11.85 -21.13
C ILE A 59 2.92 -11.93 -19.70
N VAL A 60 2.67 -10.76 -19.10
CA VAL A 60 2.04 -10.66 -17.78
C VAL A 60 0.56 -11.04 -17.88
N THR A 61 0.21 -12.24 -17.43
CA THR A 61 -1.14 -12.83 -17.54
C THR A 61 -2.15 -12.34 -16.49
N HIS A 62 -1.68 -11.56 -15.52
CA HIS A 62 -2.49 -11.04 -14.41
C HIS A 62 -2.36 -9.50 -14.39
N ASN A 63 -3.22 -8.78 -13.67
CA ASN A 63 -3.05 -7.33 -13.47
C ASN A 63 -2.27 -7.05 -12.17
N PRO A 64 -0.92 -7.06 -12.17
CA PRO A 64 -0.11 -6.82 -10.97
C PRO A 64 -0.29 -5.42 -10.40
N MET A 65 -0.75 -4.45 -11.21
CA MET A 65 -0.96 -3.08 -10.74
C MET A 65 -2.12 -2.97 -9.75
N GLU A 66 -3.23 -3.68 -9.99
CA GLU A 66 -4.33 -3.75 -9.01
C GLU A 66 -3.87 -4.36 -7.68
N TYR A 67 -2.99 -5.37 -7.74
CA TYR A 67 -2.41 -6.00 -6.55
C TYR A 67 -1.55 -5.02 -5.74
N VAL A 68 -0.76 -4.19 -6.43
CA VAL A 68 0.09 -3.16 -5.82
C VAL A 68 -0.77 -2.07 -5.20
N GLU A 69 -1.73 -1.53 -5.95
CA GLU A 69 -2.64 -0.47 -5.51
C GLU A 69 -3.43 -0.89 -4.27
N ALA A 70 -4.03 -2.08 -4.27
CA ALA A 70 -4.83 -2.57 -3.14
C ALA A 70 -4.01 -2.66 -1.84
N ARG A 71 -2.76 -3.10 -1.92
CA ARG A 71 -1.85 -3.22 -0.76
C ARG A 71 -1.41 -1.86 -0.25
N LEU A 72 -1.03 -0.95 -1.14
CA LEU A 72 -0.63 0.40 -0.73
C LEU A 72 -1.80 1.18 -0.13
N CYS A 73 -3.01 1.03 -0.68
CA CYS A 73 -4.21 1.60 -0.07
C CYS A 73 -4.46 1.04 1.33
N THR A 74 -4.27 -0.27 1.53
CA THR A 74 -4.45 -0.91 2.84
C THR A 74 -3.34 -0.50 3.83
N ALA A 75 -2.09 -0.42 3.37
CA ALA A 75 -0.97 0.05 4.18
C ALA A 75 -1.18 1.50 4.63
N ARG A 76 -1.60 2.36 3.70
CA ARG A 76 -1.99 3.74 3.97
C ARG A 76 -3.11 3.83 5.00
N TYR A 77 -4.14 2.98 4.91
CA TYR A 77 -5.17 2.93 5.94
C TYR A 77 -4.60 2.61 7.34
N TYR A 78 -3.67 1.64 7.42
CA TYR A 78 -3.06 1.28 8.70
C TYR A 78 -2.31 2.42 9.36
N VAL A 79 -1.70 3.33 8.58
CA VAL A 79 -0.91 4.46 9.09
C VAL A 79 -1.67 5.78 9.20
N MET A 80 -2.74 5.98 8.42
CA MET A 80 -3.49 7.25 8.34
C MET A 80 -4.77 7.30 9.19
N SER A 81 -5.28 6.17 9.69
CA SER A 81 -6.56 6.17 10.40
C SER A 81 -6.47 7.01 11.68
N PRO A 82 -7.28 8.07 11.85
CA PRO A 82 -7.17 8.96 12.99
C PRO A 82 -7.53 8.25 14.30
N THR A 83 -6.68 8.42 15.31
CA THR A 83 -7.04 8.28 16.72
C THR A 83 -7.87 9.49 17.16
N LYS A 84 -9.08 9.65 16.63
CA LYS A 84 -10.06 10.53 17.30
C LYS A 84 -10.79 9.69 18.33
N ASP A 85 -10.47 9.92 19.61
CA ASP A 85 -11.24 9.48 20.79
C ASP A 85 -11.14 8.00 21.21
N GLY A 86 -10.08 7.29 20.82
CA GLY A 86 -9.80 5.94 21.36
C GLY A 86 -10.82 4.85 20.99
N LYS A 87 -11.76 5.14 20.09
CA LYS A 87 -12.66 4.15 19.48
C LYS A 87 -12.32 4.01 18.01
N TRP A 88 -11.80 2.83 17.67
CA TRP A 88 -11.31 2.52 16.33
C TRP A 88 -12.45 2.12 15.41
N ILE A 89 -12.47 2.70 14.21
CA ILE A 89 -13.35 2.26 13.11
C ILE A 89 -12.83 0.88 12.68
N ASP A 90 -13.70 -0.13 12.75
CA ASP A 90 -13.39 -1.48 12.33
C ASP A 90 -12.74 -1.49 10.94
N SER A 91 -11.73 -2.35 10.80
CA SER A 91 -10.97 -2.60 9.57
C SER A 91 -11.82 -2.47 8.31
N PRO A 92 -11.31 -1.87 7.20
CA PRO A 92 -12.01 -1.92 5.93
C PRO A 92 -12.31 -3.38 5.64
N LYS A 93 -13.61 -3.69 5.47
CA LYS A 93 -14.04 -5.04 5.08
C LYS A 93 -13.19 -5.44 3.87
N PRO A 94 -12.61 -6.65 3.85
CA PRO A 94 -11.83 -7.09 2.71
C PRO A 94 -12.66 -6.86 1.45
N PHE A 95 -12.04 -6.27 0.43
CA PHE A 95 -12.63 -6.01 -0.88
C PHE A 95 -13.39 -7.28 -1.30
N LYS A 96 -14.73 -7.23 -1.25
CA LYS A 96 -15.55 -8.32 -1.78
C LYS A 96 -15.47 -8.18 -3.29
N LYS A 97 -14.98 -9.21 -3.97
CA LYS A 97 -15.28 -9.39 -5.39
C LYS A 97 -16.79 -9.61 -5.49
N GLU A 98 -17.48 -8.70 -6.15
CA GLU A 98 -18.80 -8.98 -6.74
C GLU A 98 -18.63 -9.85 -7.99
#